data_AF-A0A7C7BWL9-F1
#
_entry.id   AF-A0A7C7BWL9-F1
#
_cell.length_a   1.000
_cell.length_b   1.000
_cell.length_c   1.000
_cell.angle_alpha   90.00
_cell.angle_beta   90.00
_cell.angle_gamma   90.00
#
_symmetry.space_group_name_H-M   'P 1'
#
loop_
_entity.id
_entity.type
_entity.pdbx_description
1 polymer ?
#
loop_
_entity_poly.entity_id
_entity_poly.type
_entity_poly.pdbx_seq_one_letter_code
_entity_poly.pdbx_strand_id
1 'polypeptide(L)'
;MPAVERPVATGGPMRKGRKHLWRGGHDPEQVKRALTVKLTADPPELPPGQKVEFTLEFTNSGAGHKLPTGDPDRFFTVDFEIVDQNGIVLEDQSHTMGRWILWQPVILEVWDNRLKPLQSRNFRFKYRMPQLGGMEGPLTLRTLVTYHIQTDAQNQMLRDKWGLTGNDPYSFPVFEREIPLTGPFPEVVQGEYRVDHDALVAAYQPGCHENDQQG
;
A
#
# COMPACT_ATOMS: atom_id res chain seq x y z
N MET A 1 23.50 -3.72 0.98
CA MET A 1 24.16 -3.60 -0.35
C MET A 1 24.91 -4.89 -0.69
N PRO A 2 24.54 -5.61 -1.77
CA PRO A 2 25.23 -6.83 -2.18
C PRO A 2 26.71 -6.60 -2.47
N ALA A 3 27.54 -7.61 -2.17
CA ALA A 3 28.92 -7.64 -2.61
C ALA A 3 28.97 -7.88 -4.14
N VAL A 4 29.98 -7.32 -4.79
CA VAL A 4 30.21 -7.50 -6.22
C VAL A 4 31.71 -7.47 -6.51
N GLU A 5 32.16 -8.28 -7.46
CA GLU A 5 33.49 -8.15 -8.07
C GLU A 5 33.32 -7.54 -9.46
N ARG A 6 33.86 -6.34 -9.64
CA ARG A 6 33.81 -5.62 -10.91
C ARG A 6 35.01 -4.69 -11.06
N PRO A 7 35.44 -4.36 -12.28
CA PRO A 7 36.36 -3.26 -12.46
C PRO A 7 35.62 -1.93 -12.16
N VAL A 8 36.36 -0.93 -11.69
CA VAL A 8 35.81 0.41 -11.42
C VAL A 8 35.57 1.16 -12.74
N ALA A 9 36.42 0.93 -13.74
CA ALA A 9 36.34 1.49 -15.09
C ALA A 9 36.67 0.40 -16.13
N THR A 10 36.21 0.56 -17.36
CA THR A 10 36.47 -0.36 -18.47
C THR A 10 37.97 -0.62 -18.63
N GLY A 11 38.38 -1.89 -18.67
CA GLY A 11 39.80 -2.30 -18.78
C GLY A 11 40.61 -2.21 -17.47
N GLY A 12 40.02 -1.73 -16.38
CA GLY A 12 40.69 -1.67 -15.07
C GLY A 12 40.76 -3.02 -14.34
N PRO A 13 41.54 -3.11 -13.26
CA PRO A 13 41.62 -4.33 -12.45
C PRO A 13 40.31 -4.62 -11.72
N MET A 14 40.00 -5.92 -11.58
CA MET A 14 38.87 -6.39 -10.77
C MET A 14 39.06 -6.02 -9.30
N ARG A 15 38.02 -5.44 -8.67
CA ARG A 15 38.02 -5.11 -7.24
C ARG A 15 36.76 -5.63 -6.58
N LYS A 16 36.90 -6.12 -5.34
CA LYS A 16 35.77 -6.39 -4.45
C LYS A 16 35.16 -5.06 -3.99
N GLY A 17 33.86 -4.91 -4.17
CA GLY A 17 33.10 -3.74 -3.77
C GLY A 17 31.68 -4.07 -3.39
N ARG A 18 30.84 -3.04 -3.26
CA ARG A 18 29.40 -3.19 -3.03
C ARG A 18 28.60 -2.47 -4.11
N LYS A 19 27.41 -2.98 -4.42
CA LYS A 19 26.48 -2.36 -5.38
C LYS A 19 25.32 -1.73 -4.63
N HIS A 20 25.10 -0.43 -4.85
CA HIS A 20 23.83 0.19 -4.50
C HIS A 20 22.80 -0.27 -5.53
N LEU A 21 21.72 -0.90 -5.05
CA LEU A 21 20.63 -1.34 -5.92
C LEU A 21 19.60 -0.23 -6.16
N TRP A 22 19.57 0.80 -5.30
CA TRP A 22 18.63 1.93 -5.35
C TRP A 22 17.18 1.50 -5.58
N ARG A 23 16.76 0.41 -4.92
CA ARG A 23 15.39 -0.10 -4.98
C ARG A 23 14.45 0.90 -4.33
N GLY A 24 13.28 1.08 -4.93
CA GLY A 24 12.25 2.01 -4.48
C GLY A 24 10.89 1.58 -5.01
N GLY A 25 10.02 2.53 -5.35
CA GLY A 25 8.65 2.22 -5.78
C GLY A 25 8.50 1.44 -7.10
N HIS A 26 9.59 1.22 -7.86
CA HIS A 26 9.56 0.33 -9.04
C HIS A 26 9.92 -1.13 -8.70
N ASP A 27 10.23 -1.45 -7.43
CA ASP A 27 10.49 -2.81 -6.97
C ASP A 27 9.32 -3.24 -6.05
N PRO A 28 8.42 -4.12 -6.50
CA PRO A 28 7.25 -4.52 -5.73
C PRO A 28 7.58 -5.11 -4.37
N GLU A 29 8.66 -5.88 -4.28
CA GLU A 29 9.10 -6.47 -3.02
C GLU A 29 9.65 -5.40 -2.07
N GLN A 30 10.26 -4.33 -2.59
CA GLN A 30 10.64 -3.18 -1.77
C GLN A 30 9.42 -2.43 -1.22
N VAL A 31 8.35 -2.29 -2.00
CA VAL A 31 7.12 -1.62 -1.54
C VAL A 31 6.39 -2.49 -0.50
N LYS A 32 6.27 -3.80 -0.71
CA LYS A 32 5.68 -4.72 0.27
C LYS A 32 6.42 -4.72 1.61
N ARG A 33 7.75 -4.58 1.59
CA ARG A 33 8.57 -4.46 2.82
C ARG A 33 8.35 -3.15 3.57
N ALA A 34 7.81 -2.11 2.92
CA ALA A 34 7.61 -0.81 3.54
C ALA A 34 6.35 -0.74 4.42
N LEU A 35 5.47 -1.74 4.34
CA LEU A 35 4.15 -1.71 4.95
C LEU A 35 3.80 -3.00 5.69
N THR A 36 2.92 -2.87 6.67
CA THR A 36 2.21 -3.98 7.31
C THR A 36 0.72 -3.78 7.07
N VAL A 37 0.02 -4.85 6.75
CA VAL A 37 -1.44 -4.86 6.58
C VAL A 37 -2.04 -5.88 7.54
N LYS A 38 -3.05 -5.47 8.29
CA LYS A 38 -3.87 -6.34 9.12
C LYS A 38 -5.33 -6.21 8.71
N LEU A 39 -5.97 -7.32 8.36
CA LEU A 39 -7.37 -7.41 7.97
C LEU A 39 -8.15 -8.20 9.02
N THR A 40 -9.24 -7.61 9.50
CA THR A 40 -10.10 -8.15 10.56
C THR A 40 -11.57 -7.89 10.24
N ALA A 41 -12.46 -8.58 10.95
CA ALA A 41 -13.91 -8.34 10.90
C ALA A 41 -14.47 -8.20 12.32
N ASP A 42 -15.49 -7.36 12.46
CA ASP A 42 -16.27 -7.20 13.70
C ASP A 42 -17.78 -7.24 13.39
N PRO A 43 -18.54 -8.22 13.92
CA PRO A 43 -18.05 -9.39 14.66
C PRO A 43 -17.35 -10.42 13.73
N PRO A 44 -16.33 -11.15 14.21
CA PRO A 44 -15.60 -12.12 13.39
C PRO A 44 -16.44 -13.35 13.03
N GLU A 45 -17.53 -13.65 13.74
CA GLU A 45 -18.38 -14.83 13.47
C GLU A 45 -19.24 -14.69 12.20
N LEU A 46 -19.31 -13.49 11.62
CA LEU A 46 -20.11 -13.17 10.42
C LEU A 46 -21.59 -13.60 10.52
N PRO A 47 -22.34 -13.17 11.56
CA PRO A 47 -23.70 -13.63 11.81
C PRO A 47 -24.66 -13.23 10.67
N PRO A 48 -25.51 -14.15 10.17
CA PRO A 48 -26.47 -13.89 9.10
C PRO A 48 -27.39 -12.70 9.41
N GLY A 49 -27.69 -11.89 8.40
CA GLY A 49 -28.58 -10.72 8.50
C GLY A 49 -28.01 -9.52 9.25
N GLN A 50 -26.87 -9.63 9.91
CA GLN A 50 -26.25 -8.54 10.66
C GLN A 50 -25.25 -7.73 9.83
N LYS A 51 -24.96 -6.52 10.29
CA LYS A 51 -23.88 -5.71 9.72
C LYS A 51 -22.55 -6.18 10.31
N VAL A 52 -21.58 -6.41 9.44
CA VAL A 52 -20.18 -6.70 9.78
C VAL A 52 -19.34 -5.52 9.29
N GLU A 53 -18.40 -5.06 10.11
CA GLU A 53 -17.37 -4.10 9.70
C GLU A 53 -16.06 -4.86 9.43
N PHE A 54 -15.62 -4.84 8.18
CA PHE A 54 -14.27 -5.28 7.80
C PHE A 54 -13.32 -4.11 7.96
N THR A 55 -12.21 -4.32 8.67
CA THR A 55 -11.19 -3.29 8.90
C THR A 55 -9.85 -3.75 8.37
N LEU A 56 -9.31 -2.98 7.42
CA LEU A 56 -7.92 -3.07 6.98
C LEU A 56 -7.12 -1.97 7.70
N GLU A 57 -6.29 -2.37 8.65
CA GLU A 57 -5.25 -1.52 9.21
C GLU A 57 -4.03 -1.54 8.28
N PHE A 58 -3.67 -0.37 7.78
CA PHE A 58 -2.50 -0.16 6.93
C PHE A 58 -1.47 0.65 7.73
N THR A 59 -0.26 0.09 7.90
CA THR A 59 0.82 0.71 8.65
C THR A 59 2.04 0.95 7.78
N ASN A 60 2.61 2.15 7.86
CA ASN A 60 3.95 2.43 7.33
C ASN A 60 5.02 1.90 8.30
N SER A 61 5.24 0.59 8.29
CA SER A 61 6.11 -0.10 9.26
C SER A 61 7.58 -0.18 8.83
N GLY A 62 7.87 -0.05 7.54
CA GLY A 62 9.21 -0.28 6.98
C GLY A 62 9.89 0.93 6.36
N ALA A 63 9.20 2.07 6.18
CA ALA A 63 9.81 3.27 5.62
C ALA A 63 10.08 4.36 6.68
N GLY A 64 11.29 4.92 6.66
CA GLY A 64 11.70 6.06 7.49
C GLY A 64 11.22 7.42 6.99
N HIS A 65 10.24 7.47 6.08
CA HIS A 65 9.65 8.69 5.53
C HIS A 65 8.14 8.49 5.31
N LYS A 66 7.43 9.53 4.82
CA LYS A 66 6.02 9.40 4.42
C LYS A 66 5.83 8.34 3.31
N LEU A 67 4.77 7.55 3.37
CA LEU A 67 4.47 6.50 2.39
C LEU A 67 3.21 6.85 1.57
N PRO A 68 3.28 6.94 0.23
CA PRO A 68 4.49 6.91 -0.60
C PRO A 68 5.23 8.26 -0.68
N THR A 69 6.49 8.26 -1.12
CA THR A 69 7.29 9.48 -1.34
C THR A 69 7.89 9.51 -2.74
N GLY A 70 8.61 10.59 -3.07
CA GLY A 70 9.20 10.84 -4.36
C GLY A 70 8.25 11.66 -5.23
N ASP A 71 7.92 11.11 -6.41
CA ASP A 71 6.93 11.69 -7.30
C ASP A 71 5.57 11.80 -6.59
N PRO A 72 4.92 12.98 -6.57
CA PRO A 72 3.60 13.15 -5.95
C PRO A 72 2.48 12.36 -6.63
N ASP A 73 2.65 11.90 -7.88
CA ASP A 73 1.67 11.08 -8.59
C ASP A 73 1.59 9.63 -8.06
N ARG A 74 2.44 9.29 -7.07
CA ARG A 74 2.42 7.98 -6.40
C ARG A 74 1.32 7.92 -5.35
N PHE A 75 0.52 6.85 -5.37
CA PHE A 75 -0.55 6.64 -4.38
C PHE A 75 -0.83 5.16 -4.17
N PHE A 76 -1.66 4.85 -3.17
CA PHE A 76 -2.24 3.53 -2.96
C PHE A 76 -3.75 3.59 -3.16
N THR A 77 -4.34 2.50 -3.67
CA THR A 77 -5.76 2.20 -3.51
C THR A 77 -5.94 1.07 -2.51
N VAL A 78 -7.04 1.11 -1.76
CA VAL A 78 -7.51 0.02 -0.90
C VAL A 78 -8.95 -0.27 -1.30
N ASP A 79 -9.14 -1.43 -1.91
CA ASP A 79 -10.38 -1.84 -2.54
C ASP A 79 -10.96 -3.04 -1.77
N PHE A 80 -12.20 -2.92 -1.33
CA PHE A 80 -12.99 -4.00 -0.75
C PHE A 80 -14.11 -4.35 -1.72
N GLU A 81 -14.30 -5.63 -2.00
CA GLU A 81 -15.33 -6.10 -2.92
C GLU A 81 -15.99 -7.36 -2.37
N ILE A 82 -17.32 -7.40 -2.42
CA ILE A 82 -18.11 -8.61 -2.20
C ILE A 82 -18.36 -9.25 -3.55
N VAL A 83 -17.86 -10.47 -3.72
CA VAL A 83 -17.93 -11.21 -4.97
C VAL A 83 -18.76 -12.47 -4.79
N ASP A 84 -19.66 -12.74 -5.71
CA ASP A 84 -20.43 -13.98 -5.74
C ASP A 84 -19.63 -15.16 -6.32
N GLN A 85 -20.21 -16.36 -6.31
CA GLN A 85 -19.61 -17.57 -6.87
C GLN A 85 -19.33 -17.51 -8.39
N ASN A 86 -19.95 -16.57 -9.12
CA ASN A 86 -19.75 -16.39 -10.55
C ASN A 86 -18.69 -15.31 -10.87
N GLY A 87 -18.10 -14.69 -9.84
CA GLY A 87 -17.15 -13.59 -10.00
C GLY A 87 -17.80 -12.22 -10.18
N ILE A 88 -19.11 -12.10 -9.94
CA ILE A 88 -19.85 -10.82 -10.03
C ILE A 88 -19.63 -10.06 -8.73
N VAL A 89 -19.20 -8.80 -8.86
CA VAL A 89 -19.08 -7.87 -7.73
C VAL A 89 -20.49 -7.38 -7.37
N LEU A 90 -20.93 -7.65 -6.15
CA LEU A 90 -22.23 -7.26 -5.61
C LEU A 90 -22.19 -5.92 -4.88
N GLU A 91 -21.09 -5.63 -4.19
CA GLU A 91 -20.85 -4.40 -3.44
C GLU A 91 -19.34 -4.12 -3.45
N ASP A 92 -18.94 -2.86 -3.62
CA ASP A 92 -17.55 -2.45 -3.57
C ASP A 92 -17.35 -1.13 -2.82
N GLN A 93 -16.15 -0.94 -2.29
CA GLN A 93 -15.71 0.32 -1.70
C GLN A 93 -14.22 0.52 -1.90
N SER A 94 -13.84 1.67 -2.47
CA SER A 94 -12.45 2.05 -2.71
C SER A 94 -12.02 3.24 -1.87
N HIS A 95 -10.79 3.21 -1.38
CA HIS A 95 -10.12 4.32 -0.71
C HIS A 95 -8.80 4.65 -1.38
N THR A 96 -8.39 5.91 -1.31
CA THR A 96 -7.11 6.38 -1.85
C THR A 96 -6.22 6.98 -0.77
N MET A 97 -4.91 6.73 -0.90
CA MET A 97 -3.89 7.29 -0.03
C MET A 97 -2.69 7.80 -0.83
N GLY A 98 -2.45 9.10 -0.77
CA GLY A 98 -1.44 9.76 -1.59
C GLY A 98 -1.34 11.26 -1.31
N ARG A 99 -0.72 11.96 -2.25
CA ARG A 99 -0.60 13.41 -2.26
C ARG A 99 -1.13 13.93 -3.59
N TRP A 100 -1.93 14.97 -3.57
CA TRP A 100 -2.50 15.58 -4.77
C TRP A 100 -2.02 17.01 -4.88
N ILE A 101 -1.32 17.28 -5.99
CA ILE A 101 -0.78 18.59 -6.30
C ILE A 101 -1.46 19.09 -7.56
N LEU A 102 -2.01 20.30 -7.48
CA LEU A 102 -2.34 21.08 -8.66
C LEU A 102 -1.04 21.73 -9.14
N TRP A 103 -0.58 21.38 -10.34
CA TRP A 103 0.70 21.86 -10.87
C TRP A 103 0.62 23.21 -11.57
N GLN A 104 -0.53 23.53 -12.17
CA GLN A 104 -0.77 24.76 -12.92
C GLN A 104 -2.13 25.35 -12.55
N PRO A 105 -2.28 26.69 -12.55
CA PRO A 105 -1.27 27.71 -12.85
C PRO A 105 -0.31 28.01 -11.68
N VAL A 106 -0.57 27.47 -10.50
CA VAL A 106 0.27 27.57 -9.30
C VAL A 106 0.48 26.19 -8.72
N ILE A 107 1.65 25.95 -8.14
CA ILE A 107 1.96 24.68 -7.46
C ILE A 107 1.29 24.72 -6.09
N LEU A 108 0.19 23.99 -5.95
CA LEU A 108 -0.60 23.91 -4.72
C LEU A 108 -0.80 22.46 -4.31
N GLU A 109 -0.41 22.11 -3.09
CA GLU A 109 -0.82 20.86 -2.46
C GLU A 109 -2.29 20.98 -2.04
N VAL A 110 -3.15 20.23 -2.71
CA VAL A 110 -4.60 20.25 -2.48
C VAL A 110 -4.97 19.29 -1.36
N TRP A 111 -4.26 18.17 -1.27
CA TRP A 111 -4.54 17.12 -0.29
C TRP A 111 -3.31 16.24 -0.06
N ASP A 112 -2.99 15.91 1.19
CA ASP A 112 -1.97 14.92 1.55
C ASP A 112 -2.49 14.10 2.73
N ASN A 113 -2.78 12.83 2.47
CA ASN A 113 -3.20 11.90 3.51
C ASN A 113 -2.20 10.73 3.66
N ARG A 114 -0.93 10.92 3.26
CA ARG A 114 0.10 9.88 3.40
C ARG A 114 0.44 9.59 4.86
N LEU A 115 0.99 8.40 5.10
CA LEU A 115 1.36 7.95 6.43
C LEU A 115 2.81 8.29 6.75
N LYS A 116 3.04 8.99 7.87
CA LYS A 116 4.37 9.18 8.46
C LYS A 116 4.97 7.82 8.87
N PRO A 117 6.28 7.74 9.16
CA PRO A 117 6.88 6.52 9.71
C PRO A 117 6.09 6.02 10.91
N LEU A 118 5.84 4.71 10.95
CA LEU A 118 5.15 3.99 12.02
C LEU A 118 3.68 4.41 12.22
N GLN A 119 3.13 5.26 11.35
CA GLN A 119 1.72 5.64 11.42
C GLN A 119 0.85 4.54 10.80
N SER A 120 -0.25 4.20 11.49
CA SER A 120 -1.33 3.36 10.98
C SER A 120 -2.54 4.18 10.54
N ARG A 121 -3.33 3.63 9.61
CA ARG A 121 -4.69 4.07 9.30
C ARG A 121 -5.60 2.88 9.07
N ASN A 122 -6.82 2.99 9.55
CA ASN A 122 -7.87 1.99 9.32
C ASN A 122 -8.76 2.41 8.15
N PHE A 123 -8.89 1.52 7.18
CA PHE A 123 -9.90 1.55 6.14
C PHE A 123 -11.01 0.58 6.52
N ARG A 124 -12.26 1.01 6.45
CA ARG A 124 -13.41 0.28 6.99
C ARG A 124 -14.45 0.09 5.91
N PHE A 125 -14.95 -1.13 5.78
CA PHE A 125 -16.02 -1.49 4.86
C PHE A 125 -17.13 -2.20 5.63
N LYS A 126 -18.36 -1.70 5.52
CA LYS A 126 -19.51 -2.24 6.23
C LYS A 126 -20.40 -2.98 5.27
N TYR A 127 -20.65 -4.26 5.54
CA TYR A 127 -21.52 -5.09 4.73
C TYR A 127 -22.59 -5.76 5.59
N ARG A 128 -23.82 -5.88 5.07
CA ARG A 128 -24.87 -6.66 5.75
C ARG A 128 -24.85 -8.08 5.23
N MET A 129 -24.53 -9.04 6.10
CA MET A 129 -24.52 -10.45 5.75
C MET A 129 -25.90 -10.91 5.28
N PRO A 130 -25.99 -11.79 4.25
CA PRO A 130 -27.26 -12.35 3.81
C PRO A 130 -27.91 -13.18 4.92
N GLN A 131 -29.24 -13.31 4.89
CA GLN A 131 -29.96 -14.17 5.82
C GLN A 131 -29.77 -15.64 5.44
N LEU A 132 -29.79 -16.53 6.44
CA LEU A 132 -29.73 -17.97 6.22
C LEU A 132 -30.92 -18.41 5.35
N GLY A 133 -30.67 -18.98 4.17
CA GLY A 133 -31.72 -19.41 3.23
C GLY A 133 -32.25 -18.33 2.29
N GLY A 134 -31.76 -17.09 2.37
CA GLY A 134 -31.91 -16.11 1.30
C GLY A 134 -30.91 -16.44 0.19
N MET A 135 -31.40 -16.90 -0.96
CA MET A 135 -30.58 -17.39 -2.07
C MET A 135 -29.61 -16.33 -2.60
N GLU A 136 -28.36 -16.38 -2.18
CA GLU A 136 -27.18 -16.04 -2.97
C GLU A 136 -26.11 -17.07 -2.60
N GLY A 137 -25.37 -17.58 -3.58
CA GLY A 137 -24.34 -18.61 -3.36
C GLY A 137 -23.23 -18.15 -2.40
N PRO A 138 -22.16 -18.95 -2.20
CA PRO A 138 -21.05 -18.53 -1.37
C PRO A 138 -20.51 -17.17 -1.84
N LEU A 139 -20.41 -16.23 -0.89
CA LEU A 139 -19.86 -14.90 -1.08
C LEU A 139 -18.40 -14.87 -0.62
N THR A 140 -17.60 -14.05 -1.27
CA THR A 140 -16.18 -13.85 -0.95
C THR A 140 -15.92 -12.36 -0.76
N LEU A 141 -15.22 -11.99 0.32
CA LEU A 141 -14.62 -10.67 0.41
C LEU A 141 -13.27 -10.72 -0.30
N ARG A 142 -13.14 -9.98 -1.40
CA ARG A 142 -11.88 -9.68 -2.05
C ARG A 142 -11.38 -8.33 -1.54
N THR A 143 -10.17 -8.31 -0.98
CA THR A 143 -9.51 -7.09 -0.50
C THR A 143 -8.19 -6.92 -1.24
N LEU A 144 -8.05 -5.82 -1.96
CA LEU A 144 -6.89 -5.51 -2.78
C LEU A 144 -6.27 -4.19 -2.34
N VAL A 145 -4.96 -4.18 -2.14
CA VAL A 145 -4.19 -2.95 -1.96
C VAL A 145 -3.22 -2.83 -3.11
N THR A 146 -3.41 -1.80 -3.93
CA THR A 146 -2.58 -1.56 -5.11
C THR A 146 -1.70 -0.34 -4.90
N TYR A 147 -0.42 -0.47 -5.21
CA TYR A 147 0.49 0.67 -5.31
C TYR A 147 0.51 1.18 -6.75
N HIS A 148 0.40 2.49 -6.91
CA HIS A 148 0.40 3.18 -8.19
C HIS A 148 1.59 4.13 -8.25
N ILE A 149 2.36 4.05 -9.33
CA ILE A 149 3.43 5.00 -9.66
C ILE A 149 2.83 6.25 -10.33
N GLN A 150 1.78 6.04 -11.11
CA GLN A 150 1.01 7.05 -11.83
C GLN A 150 -0.39 6.48 -12.13
N THR A 151 -1.32 7.33 -12.54
CA THR A 151 -2.66 6.90 -13.00
C THR A 151 -2.63 6.30 -14.40
N ASP A 152 -3.65 5.52 -14.76
CA ASP A 152 -3.85 5.02 -16.13
C ASP A 152 -3.89 6.14 -17.16
N ALA A 153 -4.60 7.23 -16.85
CA ALA A 153 -4.70 8.39 -17.72
C ALA A 153 -3.33 9.06 -17.96
N GLN A 154 -2.49 9.16 -16.92
CA GLN A 154 -1.13 9.67 -17.05
C GLN A 154 -0.25 8.73 -17.89
N ASN A 155 -0.31 7.42 -17.65
CA ASN A 155 0.44 6.45 -18.45
C ASN A 155 0.04 6.53 -19.93
N GLN A 156 -1.26 6.56 -20.20
CA GLN A 156 -1.81 6.67 -21.56
C GLN A 156 -1.37 7.99 -22.22
N MET A 157 -1.45 9.11 -21.51
CA MET A 157 -0.95 10.40 -22.00
C MET A 157 0.55 10.34 -22.34
N LEU A 158 1.38 9.72 -21.50
CA LEU A 158 2.82 9.58 -21.77
C LEU A 158 3.08 8.74 -23.03
N ARG A 159 2.27 7.72 -23.30
CA ARG A 159 2.37 6.93 -24.54
C ARG A 159 1.97 7.75 -25.75
N ASP A 160 0.78 8.35 -25.71
CA ASP A 160 0.19 9.01 -26.88
C ASP A 160 0.89 10.30 -27.26
N LYS A 161 1.29 11.10 -26.26
CA LYS A 161 1.86 12.45 -26.48
C LYS A 161 3.38 12.49 -26.45
N TRP A 162 3.99 11.64 -25.63
CA TRP A 162 5.43 11.71 -25.33
C TRP A 162 6.20 10.47 -25.78
N GLY A 163 5.54 9.49 -26.41
CA GLY A 163 6.18 8.33 -27.02
C GLY A 163 6.77 7.35 -26.02
N LEU A 164 6.18 7.20 -24.83
CA LEU A 164 6.60 6.19 -23.86
C LEU A 164 6.47 4.77 -24.46
N THR A 165 7.59 4.08 -24.63
CA THR A 165 7.64 2.72 -25.19
C THR A 165 7.82 1.61 -24.15
N GLY A 166 8.15 1.98 -22.90
CA GLY A 166 8.32 1.02 -21.81
C GLY A 166 7.01 0.32 -21.45
N ASN A 167 7.11 -0.97 -21.12
CA ASN A 167 5.98 -1.80 -20.68
C ASN A 167 6.13 -2.25 -19.21
N ASP A 168 7.01 -1.57 -18.46
CA ASP A 168 7.13 -1.80 -17.03
C ASP A 168 5.79 -1.50 -16.34
N PRO A 169 5.40 -2.31 -15.34
CA PRO A 169 4.18 -2.06 -14.59
C PRO A 169 4.27 -0.72 -13.88
N TYR A 170 3.24 0.10 -14.06
CA TYR A 170 3.12 1.40 -13.40
C TYR A 170 2.14 1.36 -12.21
N SER A 171 1.52 0.21 -11.98
CA SER A 171 0.79 -0.15 -10.77
C SER A 171 0.94 -1.65 -10.52
N PHE A 172 0.85 -2.07 -9.26
CA PHE A 172 0.90 -3.49 -8.90
C PHE A 172 0.31 -3.75 -7.50
N PRO A 173 -0.24 -4.95 -7.26
CA PRO A 173 -0.78 -5.31 -5.96
C PRO A 173 0.35 -5.51 -4.93
N VAL A 174 0.14 -4.97 -3.74
CA VAL A 174 1.04 -5.15 -2.57
C VAL A 174 0.40 -6.02 -1.49
N PHE A 175 -0.93 -6.11 -1.46
CA PHE A 175 -1.69 -7.04 -0.64
C PHE A 175 -2.94 -7.47 -1.40
N GLU A 176 -3.27 -8.76 -1.34
CA GLU A 176 -4.46 -9.32 -1.97
C GLU A 176 -4.93 -10.51 -1.12
N ARG A 177 -6.21 -10.49 -0.73
CA ARG A 177 -6.84 -11.60 -0.03
C ARG A 177 -8.26 -11.80 -0.51
N GLU A 178 -8.60 -13.06 -0.74
CA GLU A 178 -9.95 -13.53 -0.97
C GLU A 178 -10.34 -14.41 0.21
N ILE A 179 -11.35 -14.00 0.96
CA ILE A 179 -11.81 -14.68 2.16
C ILE A 179 -13.29 -15.04 1.96
N PRO A 180 -13.63 -16.34 1.91
CA PRO A 180 -15.02 -16.77 1.89
C PRO A 180 -15.76 -16.24 3.12
N LEU A 181 -16.93 -15.66 2.91
CA LEU A 181 -17.80 -15.18 3.98
C LEU A 181 -18.68 -16.30 4.54
N THR A 182 -18.05 -17.47 4.73
CA THR A 182 -18.65 -18.69 5.25
C THR A 182 -17.89 -19.13 6.48
N GLY A 183 -18.47 -18.94 7.65
CA GLY A 183 -17.83 -19.24 8.94
C GLY A 183 -17.04 -18.06 9.52
N PRO A 184 -16.24 -18.30 10.58
CA PRO A 184 -15.50 -17.23 11.24
C PRO A 184 -14.47 -16.58 10.32
N PHE A 185 -14.45 -15.26 10.31
CA PHE A 185 -13.48 -14.46 9.60
C PHE A 185 -12.09 -14.59 10.26
N PRO A 186 -11.06 -15.01 9.52
CA PRO A 186 -9.71 -15.08 10.05
C PRO A 186 -9.12 -13.68 10.22
N GLU A 187 -8.39 -13.45 11.31
CA GLU A 187 -7.44 -12.34 11.33
C GLU A 187 -6.30 -12.64 10.36
N VAL A 188 -6.04 -11.72 9.43
CA VAL A 188 -4.95 -11.86 8.45
C VAL A 188 -3.95 -10.74 8.64
N VAL A 189 -2.68 -11.09 8.80
CA VAL A 189 -1.57 -10.13 8.89
C VAL A 189 -0.55 -10.42 7.79
N GLN A 190 -0.10 -9.39 7.08
CA GLN A 190 0.97 -9.48 6.08
C GLN A 190 2.00 -8.37 6.31
N GLY A 191 3.27 -8.72 6.15
CA GLY A 191 4.36 -7.76 6.31
C GLY A 191 4.73 -7.53 7.77
N GLU A 192 4.69 -8.56 8.62
CA GLU A 192 5.26 -8.50 9.97
C GLU A 192 6.77 -8.24 9.89
N TYR A 193 7.13 -6.96 9.83
CA TYR A 193 8.46 -6.50 10.10
C TYR A 193 8.57 -6.31 11.61
N ARG A 194 9.17 -7.29 12.29
CA ARG A 194 9.66 -7.12 13.66
C ARG A 194 10.79 -6.08 13.65
N VAL A 195 10.42 -4.82 13.58
CA VAL A 195 11.32 -3.73 13.95
C VAL A 195 11.09 -3.51 15.43
N ASP A 196 12.14 -3.73 16.20
CA ASP A 196 12.17 -3.41 17.62
C ASP A 196 11.86 -1.91 17.76
N HIS A 197 10.62 -1.63 18.14
CA HIS A 197 10.05 -0.29 18.16
C HIS A 197 10.80 0.58 19.16
N ASP A 198 11.15 0.02 20.30
CA ASP A 198 11.92 0.70 21.34
C ASP A 198 13.33 1.01 20.85
N ALA A 199 13.96 0.09 20.11
CA ALA A 199 15.28 0.32 19.53
C ALA A 199 15.28 1.39 18.42
N LEU A 200 14.24 1.44 17.57
CA LEU A 200 14.12 2.47 16.53
C LEU A 200 13.84 3.85 17.12
N VAL A 201 12.97 3.94 18.12
CA VAL A 201 12.66 5.20 18.82
C VAL A 201 13.88 5.67 19.62
N ALA A 202 14.61 4.76 20.27
CA ALA A 202 15.88 5.09 20.94
C ALA A 202 16.98 5.53 19.96
N ALA A 203 16.97 5.00 18.73
CA ALA A 203 17.91 5.40 17.66
C ALA A 203 17.48 6.68 16.92
N TYR A 204 16.22 7.12 17.05
CA TYR A 204 15.74 8.37 16.50
C TYR A 204 16.29 9.53 17.34
N GLN A 205 17.37 10.16 16.85
CA GLN A 205 17.80 11.45 17.36
C GLN A 205 17.08 12.55 16.57
N PRO A 206 16.29 13.43 17.22
CA PRO A 206 15.80 14.63 16.58
C PRO A 206 17.00 15.38 15.98
N GLY A 207 16.92 15.70 14.69
CA GLY A 207 17.91 16.55 14.06
C GLY A 207 17.94 17.93 14.71
N CYS A 208 19.09 18.61 14.65
CA CYS A 208 19.41 19.90 15.29
C CYS A 208 18.53 21.12 14.92
N HIS A 209 17.31 20.92 14.41
CA HIS A 209 16.41 22.00 13.99
C HIS A 209 15.01 21.96 14.60
N GLU A 210 14.69 21.00 15.47
CA GLU A 210 13.46 21.06 16.28
C GLU A 210 13.78 21.63 17.67
N ASN A 211 14.18 22.90 17.70
CA ASN A 211 14.00 23.69 18.91
C ASN A 211 12.58 24.26 18.87
N ASP A 212 11.71 23.61 19.63
CA ASP A 212 10.53 24.23 20.21
C ASP A 212 10.94 25.53 20.93
N GLN A 213 10.67 26.66 20.29
CA GLN A 213 10.29 27.88 20.97
C GLN A 213 9.17 28.55 20.18
N GLN A 214 7.93 28.20 20.54
CA GLN A 214 6.83 29.15 20.48
C GLN A 214 6.20 29.16 21.88
N GLY A 215 6.51 30.23 22.62
CA GLY A 215 5.62 30.77 23.63
C GLY A 215 4.49 31.57 22.98
#